data_AF-A0A077FJH2-F1
#
_entry.id   AF-A0A077FJH2-F1
#
_cell.length_a   1.000
_cell.length_b   1.000
_cell.length_c   1.000
_cell.angle_alpha   90.00
_cell.angle_beta   90.00
_cell.angle_gamma   90.00
#
_symmetry.space_group_name_H-M   'P 1'
#
loop_
_entity.id
_entity.type
_entity.pdbx_description
1 polymer ?
#
loop_
_entity_poly.entity_id
_entity_poly.type
_entity_poly.pdbx_seq_one_letter_code
_entity_poly.pdbx_strand_id
1 'polypeptide(L)'
;MVRDADNFDNHHIIQLIDNNEPNKGEILNNLLSNNINTNIKDHNNSTILHHLIIQLIFSPTIEEKNEIYELIHLLLQHNKILQKDKDIRGMLPIAMAVELNDTQLTKILLDHGSNPNTLFPKSHHSAENHSLLDEAVFHRNMKIIMMLLEHPDIKTSPSTSHSN
;
A
#
# COMPACT_ATOMS: atom_id res chain seq x y z
N MET A 1 18.98 32.72 -10.96
CA MET A 1 19.27 31.77 -9.88
C MET A 1 17.93 31.19 -9.40
N VAL A 2 17.35 30.29 -10.19
CA VAL A 2 16.13 29.55 -9.84
C VAL A 2 16.60 28.10 -9.81
N ARG A 3 16.86 27.58 -8.62
CA ARG A 3 17.31 26.19 -8.43
C ARG A 3 16.09 25.30 -8.58
N ASP A 4 16.01 24.58 -9.70
CA ASP A 4 15.67 23.15 -9.85
C ASP A 4 14.67 22.51 -8.86
N ALA A 5 13.62 23.22 -8.43
CA ALA A 5 12.58 22.65 -7.57
C ALA A 5 11.59 21.75 -8.34
N ASP A 6 11.62 21.79 -9.68
CA ASP A 6 10.61 21.19 -10.54
C ASP A 6 10.99 19.79 -11.08
N ASN A 7 12.15 19.22 -10.69
CA ASN A 7 12.62 17.96 -11.25
C ASN A 7 13.17 16.96 -10.22
N PHE A 8 12.53 16.88 -9.06
CA PHE A 8 12.67 15.68 -8.23
C PHE A 8 11.88 14.56 -8.90
N ASP A 9 12.56 13.69 -9.64
CA ASP A 9 11.96 12.43 -10.07
C ASP A 9 11.66 11.56 -8.83
N ASN A 10 10.69 10.62 -8.95
CA ASN A 10 10.40 9.76 -7.80
C ASN A 10 11.61 8.94 -7.39
N HIS A 11 12.57 8.69 -8.29
CA HIS A 11 13.82 8.03 -7.95
C HIS A 11 14.59 8.80 -6.88
N HIS A 12 14.71 10.13 -7.00
CA HIS A 12 15.34 10.95 -5.98
C HIS A 12 14.53 11.00 -4.68
N ILE A 13 13.20 11.09 -4.75
CA ILE A 13 12.34 11.07 -3.55
C ILE A 13 12.48 9.73 -2.83
N ILE A 14 12.45 8.61 -3.56
CA ILE A 14 12.64 7.25 -3.03
C ILE A 14 14.02 7.10 -2.41
N GLN A 15 15.09 7.59 -3.06
CA GLN A 15 16.43 7.59 -2.50
C GLN A 15 16.52 8.35 -1.17
N LEU A 16 15.89 9.53 -1.09
CA LEU A 16 15.91 10.35 0.13
C LEU A 16 15.17 9.73 1.32
N ILE A 17 14.24 8.82 1.06
CA ILE A 17 13.52 8.08 2.11
C ILE A 17 13.97 6.62 2.22
N ASP A 18 15.03 6.22 1.51
CA ASP A 18 15.60 4.88 1.63
C ASP A 18 16.30 4.70 2.98
N ASN A 19 16.50 3.44 3.40
CA ASN A 19 16.68 3.04 4.78
C ASN A 19 17.94 3.54 5.52
N ASN A 20 18.71 4.46 4.96
CA ASN A 20 19.97 4.95 5.53
C ASN A 20 19.98 6.44 5.92
N GLU A 21 18.93 7.21 5.60
CA GLU A 21 18.92 8.64 5.92
C GLU A 21 18.35 8.90 7.33
N PRO A 22 19.04 9.68 8.19
CA PRO A 22 18.43 10.18 9.41
C PRO A 22 17.30 11.17 9.06
N ASN A 23 16.19 11.12 9.81
CA ASN A 23 15.04 12.04 9.70
C ASN A 23 14.15 11.89 8.46
N LYS A 24 13.97 10.66 7.94
CA LYS A 24 13.09 10.36 6.77
C LYS A 24 11.70 10.98 6.89
N GLY A 25 11.09 10.95 8.09
CA GLY A 25 9.78 11.52 8.33
C GLY A 25 9.72 13.03 8.13
N GLU A 26 10.76 13.76 8.56
CA GLU A 26 10.86 15.21 8.36
C GLU A 26 11.09 15.55 6.89
N ILE A 27 11.98 14.80 6.22
CA ILE A 27 12.24 14.94 4.79
C ILE A 27 10.95 14.74 4.00
N LEU A 28 10.24 13.62 4.24
CA LEU A 28 8.98 13.32 3.57
C LEU A 28 7.93 14.40 3.84
N ASN A 29 7.79 14.84 5.09
CA ASN A 29 6.84 15.90 5.45
C ASN A 29 7.13 17.22 4.72
N ASN A 30 8.40 17.60 4.63
CA ASN A 30 8.83 18.80 3.90
C ASN A 30 8.55 18.67 2.41
N LEU A 31 8.80 17.49 1.80
CA LEU A 31 8.49 17.26 0.39
C LEU A 31 6.99 17.35 0.13
N LEU A 32 6.16 16.73 0.96
CA LEU A 32 4.70 16.75 0.86
C LEU A 32 4.13 18.16 1.07
N SER A 33 4.66 18.91 2.04
CA SER A 33 4.23 20.30 2.33
C SER A 33 4.51 21.26 1.18
N ASN A 34 5.49 20.95 0.33
CA ASN A 34 5.84 21.75 -0.85
C ASN A 34 5.06 21.35 -2.12
N ASN A 35 4.00 20.55 -1.99
CA ASN A 35 3.18 20.05 -3.11
C ASN A 35 3.99 19.30 -4.19
N ILE A 36 5.11 18.68 -3.81
CA ILE A 36 5.88 17.86 -4.73
C ILE A 36 5.03 16.65 -5.13
N ASN A 37 4.99 16.37 -6.43
CA ASN A 37 4.20 15.26 -6.95
C ASN A 37 4.83 13.91 -6.54
N THR A 38 4.24 13.25 -5.55
CA THR A 38 4.68 11.93 -5.06
C THR A 38 4.05 10.76 -5.81
N ASN A 39 3.13 11.01 -6.76
CA ASN A 39 2.45 9.98 -7.55
C ASN A 39 3.20 9.58 -8.84
N ILE A 40 4.50 9.84 -8.89
CA ILE A 40 5.32 9.44 -10.04
C ILE A 40 5.57 7.92 -9.95
N LYS A 41 5.81 7.26 -11.06
CA LYS A 41 6.22 5.85 -11.06
C LYS A 41 7.64 5.73 -11.57
N ASP A 42 8.41 4.83 -10.97
CA ASP A 42 9.74 4.49 -11.48
C ASP A 42 9.65 3.62 -12.75
N HIS A 43 10.80 3.18 -13.27
CA HIS A 43 10.87 2.29 -14.43
C HIS A 43 10.22 0.91 -14.19
N ASN A 44 10.03 0.53 -12.93
CA ASN A 44 9.30 -0.66 -12.51
C ASN A 44 7.82 -0.34 -12.24
N ASN A 45 7.29 0.79 -12.69
CA ASN A 45 5.89 1.17 -12.45
C ASN A 45 5.54 1.23 -10.94
N SER A 46 6.53 1.36 -10.06
CA SER A 46 6.36 1.42 -8.60
C SER A 46 6.30 2.87 -8.14
N THR A 47 5.34 3.15 -7.26
CA THR A 47 5.24 4.44 -6.55
C THR A 47 6.05 4.41 -5.26
N ILE A 48 6.27 5.56 -4.63
CA ILE A 48 6.90 5.67 -3.32
C ILE A 48 6.24 4.78 -2.25
N LEU A 49 4.91 4.58 -2.31
CA LEU A 49 4.19 3.67 -1.42
C LEU A 49 4.60 2.21 -1.63
N HIS A 50 4.81 1.78 -2.87
CA HIS A 50 5.27 0.42 -3.16
C HIS A 50 6.66 0.17 -2.57
N HIS A 51 7.56 1.15 -2.66
CA HIS A 51 8.90 1.05 -2.08
C HIS A 51 8.88 0.91 -0.56
N LEU A 52 8.08 1.73 0.13
CA LEU A 52 7.90 1.62 1.58
C LEU A 52 7.35 0.23 1.98
N ILE A 53 6.39 -0.31 1.24
CA ILE A 53 5.85 -1.65 1.50
C ILE A 53 6.93 -2.73 1.28
N ILE A 54 7.74 -2.60 0.23
CA ILE A 54 8.85 -3.53 -0.03
C ILE A 54 9.90 -3.45 1.09
N GLN A 55 10.20 -2.26 1.60
CA GLN A 55 11.13 -2.09 2.72
C GLN A 55 10.65 -2.82 3.99
N LEU A 56 9.35 -2.87 4.29
CA LEU A 56 8.82 -3.64 5.43
C LEU A 56 9.22 -5.12 5.40
N ILE A 57 9.39 -5.70 4.20
CA ILE A 57 9.80 -7.10 4.01
C ILE A 57 11.25 -7.30 4.46
N PHE A 58 12.11 -6.31 4.20
CA PHE A 58 13.55 -6.38 4.47
C PHE A 58 13.94 -5.82 5.83
N SER A 59 13.05 -5.11 6.54
CA SER A 59 13.30 -4.57 7.88
C SER A 59 13.29 -5.66 8.96
N PRO A 60 14.43 -5.97 9.60
CA PRO A 60 14.51 -7.03 10.61
C PRO A 60 13.92 -6.64 11.97
N THR A 61 13.89 -5.35 12.32
CA THR A 61 13.47 -4.89 13.65
C THR A 61 12.04 -4.34 13.67
N ILE A 62 11.43 -4.33 14.85
CA ILE A 62 10.09 -3.75 15.06
C ILE A 62 10.16 -2.22 14.94
N GLU A 63 11.27 -1.62 15.39
CA GLU A 63 11.51 -0.19 15.37
C GLU A 63 11.57 0.34 13.93
N GLU A 64 12.31 -0.32 13.04
CA GLU A 64 12.37 0.03 11.62
C GLU A 64 11.00 -0.12 10.93
N LYS A 65 10.26 -1.20 11.25
CA LYS A 65 8.90 -1.38 10.72
C LYS A 65 7.97 -0.28 11.18
N ASN A 66 8.04 0.10 12.45
CA ASN A 66 7.24 1.19 13.00
C ASN A 66 7.54 2.52 12.32
N GLU A 67 8.82 2.83 12.07
CA GLU A 67 9.19 4.01 11.28
C GLU A 67 8.53 3.99 9.90
N ILE A 68 8.59 2.85 9.19
CA ILE A 68 7.99 2.73 7.86
C ILE A 68 6.47 2.86 7.91
N TYR A 69 5.78 2.30 8.91
CA TYR A 69 4.33 2.49 9.07
C TYR A 69 3.97 3.96 9.26
N GLU A 70 4.75 4.72 10.03
CA GLU A 70 4.55 6.17 10.20
C GLU A 70 4.77 6.93 8.89
N LEU A 71 5.78 6.55 8.09
CA LEU A 71 5.98 7.13 6.76
C LEU A 71 4.81 6.84 5.81
N ILE A 72 4.29 5.60 5.82
CA ILE A 72 3.12 5.21 5.04
C ILE A 72 1.89 6.01 5.49
N HIS A 73 1.67 6.16 6.80
CA HIS A 73 0.60 6.99 7.35
C HIS A 73 0.68 8.43 6.86
N LEU A 74 1.84 9.08 7.03
CA LEU A 74 2.07 10.47 6.63
C LEU A 74 1.83 10.66 5.12
N LEU A 75 2.33 9.73 4.31
CA LEU A 75 2.16 9.73 2.86
C LEU A 75 0.68 9.65 2.47
N LEU A 76 -0.09 8.75 3.09
CA LEU A 76 -1.50 8.53 2.77
C LEU A 76 -2.43 9.64 3.30
N GLN A 77 -2.03 10.35 4.36
CA GLN A 77 -2.73 11.54 4.82
C GLN A 77 -2.72 12.64 3.76
N HIS A 78 -1.60 12.80 3.05
CA HIS A 78 -1.44 13.82 2.01
C HIS A 78 -1.87 13.33 0.62
N ASN A 79 -1.66 12.05 0.31
CA ASN A 79 -1.83 11.54 -1.05
C ASN A 79 -2.49 10.15 -1.10
N LYS A 80 -3.82 10.11 -0.87
CA LYS A 80 -4.61 8.87 -0.91
C LYS A 80 -4.65 8.19 -2.27
N ILE A 81 -4.30 8.88 -3.37
CA ILE A 81 -4.38 8.31 -4.73
C ILE A 81 -3.44 7.12 -4.91
N LEU A 82 -2.34 7.10 -4.15
CA LEU A 82 -1.29 6.06 -4.22
C LEU A 82 -1.83 4.66 -3.92
N GLN A 83 -2.95 4.56 -3.19
CA GLN A 83 -3.62 3.29 -2.89
C GLN A 83 -4.28 2.65 -4.13
N LYS A 84 -4.44 3.39 -5.23
CA LYS A 84 -5.09 2.94 -6.46
C LYS A 84 -4.10 2.49 -7.54
N ASP A 85 -2.81 2.70 -7.32
CA ASP A 85 -1.78 2.30 -8.25
C ASP A 85 -1.40 0.84 -8.06
N LYS A 86 -1.14 0.17 -9.18
CA LYS A 86 -0.71 -1.23 -9.18
C LYS A 86 0.80 -1.33 -9.32
N ASP A 87 1.40 -2.29 -8.62
CA ASP A 87 2.80 -2.68 -8.78
C ASP A 87 3.05 -3.43 -10.11
N ILE A 88 4.29 -3.90 -10.33
CA ILE A 88 4.65 -4.73 -11.50
C ILE A 88 3.85 -6.04 -11.62
N ARG A 89 3.36 -6.59 -10.52
CA ARG A 89 2.54 -7.81 -10.49
C ARG A 89 1.07 -7.51 -10.76
N GLY A 90 0.70 -6.22 -10.85
CA GLY A 90 -0.69 -5.79 -10.99
C GLY A 90 -1.44 -5.71 -9.66
N MET A 91 -0.73 -5.74 -8.53
CA MET A 91 -1.31 -5.67 -7.19
C MET A 91 -1.47 -4.25 -6.68
N LEU A 92 -2.60 -3.98 -6.05
CA LEU A 92 -2.78 -2.77 -5.25
C LEU A 92 -2.05 -2.89 -3.90
N PRO A 93 -1.68 -1.77 -3.25
CA PRO A 93 -1.06 -1.76 -1.94
C PRO A 93 -1.78 -2.62 -0.89
N ILE A 94 -3.12 -2.59 -0.87
CA ILE A 94 -3.90 -3.41 0.08
C ILE A 94 -3.79 -4.92 -0.21
N ALA A 95 -3.68 -5.32 -1.47
CA ALA A 95 -3.45 -6.71 -1.83
C ALA A 95 -2.07 -7.18 -1.37
N MET A 96 -1.04 -6.34 -1.52
CA MET A 96 0.29 -6.62 -0.98
C MET A 96 0.27 -6.78 0.55
N ALA A 97 -0.43 -5.90 1.27
CA ALA A 97 -0.52 -5.98 2.73
C ALA A 97 -1.14 -7.30 3.22
N VAL A 98 -2.18 -7.77 2.54
CA VAL A 98 -2.86 -9.03 2.85
C VAL A 98 -2.01 -10.24 2.45
N GLU A 99 -1.35 -10.22 1.29
CA GLU A 99 -0.38 -11.25 0.85
C GLU A 99 0.78 -11.40 1.85
N LEU A 100 1.28 -10.27 2.37
CA LEU A 100 2.31 -10.24 3.40
C LEU A 100 1.80 -10.67 4.79
N ASN A 101 0.49 -10.93 4.91
CA ASN A 101 -0.20 -11.21 6.16
C ASN A 101 0.02 -10.13 7.25
N ASP A 102 0.23 -8.89 6.80
CA ASP A 102 0.58 -7.75 7.64
C ASP A 102 -0.69 -7.07 8.14
N THR A 103 -1.02 -7.35 9.40
CA THR A 103 -2.22 -6.81 10.05
C THR A 103 -2.15 -5.30 10.22
N GLN A 104 -0.97 -4.75 10.52
CA GLN A 104 -0.84 -3.32 10.76
C GLN A 104 -0.96 -2.57 9.44
N LEU A 105 -0.21 -2.96 8.41
CA LEU A 105 -0.31 -2.33 7.09
C LEU A 105 -1.74 -2.43 6.51
N THR A 106 -2.39 -3.59 6.66
CA THR A 106 -3.78 -3.78 6.21
C THR A 106 -4.72 -2.77 6.88
N LYS A 107 -4.59 -2.60 8.20
CA LYS A 107 -5.38 -1.61 8.96
C LYS A 107 -5.13 -0.20 8.44
N ILE A 108 -3.87 0.19 8.26
CA ILE A 108 -3.49 1.53 7.78
C ILE A 108 -4.16 1.85 6.44
N LEU A 109 -4.09 0.91 5.49
CA LEU A 109 -4.65 1.10 4.16
C LEU A 109 -6.18 1.15 4.18
N LEU A 110 -6.85 0.30 4.98
CA LEU A 110 -8.30 0.36 5.15
C LEU A 110 -8.75 1.69 5.78
N ASP A 111 -8.07 2.14 6.84
CA ASP A 111 -8.35 3.41 7.52
C ASP A 111 -8.21 4.62 6.56
N HIS A 112 -7.38 4.49 5.51
CA HIS A 112 -7.19 5.52 4.48
C HIS A 112 -8.09 5.33 3.24
N GLY A 113 -9.06 4.41 3.29
CA GLY A 113 -10.10 4.23 2.28
C GLY A 113 -9.75 3.27 1.14
N SER A 114 -8.81 2.34 1.36
CA SER A 114 -8.62 1.23 0.43
C SER A 114 -9.87 0.35 0.33
N ASN A 115 -10.17 -0.14 -0.88
CA ASN A 115 -11.34 -0.99 -1.12
C ASN A 115 -11.11 -2.42 -0.57
N PRO A 116 -11.92 -2.89 0.40
CA PRO A 116 -11.77 -4.24 0.98
C PRO A 116 -12.15 -5.36 0.00
N ASN A 117 -12.85 -5.05 -1.09
CA ASN A 117 -13.24 -6.00 -2.15
C ASN A 117 -12.21 -6.11 -3.27
N THR A 118 -10.97 -5.67 -3.02
CA THR A 118 -9.91 -5.79 -4.00
C THR A 118 -9.69 -7.26 -4.36
N LEU A 119 -9.41 -7.51 -5.64
CA LEU A 119 -9.07 -8.83 -6.13
C LEU A 119 -7.58 -8.88 -6.43
N PHE A 120 -6.98 -10.03 -6.15
CA PHE A 120 -5.62 -10.32 -6.61
C PHE A 120 -5.59 -10.40 -8.14
N PRO A 121 -4.47 -9.99 -8.77
CA PRO A 121 -4.27 -10.16 -10.20
C PRO A 121 -4.38 -11.65 -10.55
N LYS A 122 -5.03 -11.93 -11.68
CA LYS A 122 -5.19 -13.31 -12.16
C LYS A 122 -3.81 -13.91 -12.44
N SER A 123 -3.47 -14.99 -11.73
CA SER A 123 -2.33 -15.82 -12.09
C SER A 123 -2.75 -16.80 -13.20
N HIS A 124 -1.78 -17.33 -13.95
CA HIS A 124 -2.03 -18.34 -14.99
C HIS A 124 -2.67 -19.65 -14.45
N HIS A 125 -2.77 -19.80 -13.11
CA HIS A 125 -3.22 -21.02 -12.45
C HIS A 125 -4.53 -20.86 -11.66
N SER A 126 -5.12 -19.66 -11.57
CA SER A 126 -6.43 -19.47 -10.93
C SER A 126 -7.50 -19.10 -11.97
N ALA A 127 -8.45 -20.01 -12.17
CA ALA A 127 -9.63 -19.75 -12.99
C ALA A 127 -10.63 -18.80 -12.31
N GLU A 128 -10.54 -18.65 -10.99
CA GLU A 128 -11.46 -17.86 -10.17
C GLU A 128 -10.83 -16.56 -9.68
N ASN A 129 -11.68 -15.57 -9.42
CA ASN A 129 -11.27 -14.30 -8.83
C ASN A 129 -10.89 -14.54 -7.36
N HIS A 130 -9.62 -14.35 -7.03
CA HIS A 130 -9.12 -14.51 -5.65
C HIS A 130 -9.20 -13.18 -4.91
N SER A 131 -9.97 -13.10 -3.83
CA SER A 131 -10.20 -11.87 -3.07
C SER A 131 -9.25 -11.69 -1.89
N LEU A 132 -9.21 -10.47 -1.32
CA LEU A 132 -8.51 -10.22 -0.05
C LEU A 132 -9.00 -11.14 1.08
N LEU A 133 -10.31 -11.43 1.12
CA LEU A 133 -10.90 -12.27 2.16
C LEU A 133 -10.46 -13.73 1.99
N ASP A 134 -10.38 -14.24 0.75
CA ASP A 134 -9.92 -15.60 0.47
C ASP A 134 -8.47 -15.80 0.94
N GLU A 135 -7.59 -14.84 0.65
CA GLU A 135 -6.19 -14.87 1.09
C GLU A 135 -6.08 -14.79 2.62
N ALA A 136 -6.85 -13.92 3.27
CA ALA A 136 -6.87 -13.81 4.73
C ALA A 136 -7.34 -15.11 5.41
N VAL A 137 -8.33 -15.79 4.83
CA VAL A 137 -8.82 -17.11 5.27
C VAL A 137 -7.77 -18.19 5.05
N PHE A 138 -7.08 -18.19 3.91
CA PHE A 138 -5.99 -19.12 3.62
C PHE A 138 -4.87 -19.03 4.67
N HIS A 139 -4.47 -17.80 5.04
CA HIS A 139 -3.50 -17.55 6.11
C HIS A 139 -4.04 -17.74 7.53
N ARG A 140 -5.35 -17.95 7.69
CA ARG A 140 -6.04 -18.07 8.99
C ARG A 140 -5.80 -16.86 9.91
N ASN A 141 -5.56 -15.68 9.33
CA ASN A 141 -5.34 -14.47 10.12
C ASN A 141 -6.67 -13.82 10.48
N MET A 142 -7.19 -14.22 11.64
CA MET A 142 -8.47 -13.72 12.17
C MET A 142 -8.53 -12.21 12.29
N LYS A 143 -7.41 -11.52 12.54
CA LYS A 143 -7.43 -10.05 12.64
C LYS A 143 -7.72 -9.42 11.29
N ILE A 144 -7.06 -9.88 10.22
CA ILE A 144 -7.32 -9.39 8.85
C ILE A 144 -8.74 -9.77 8.41
N ILE A 145 -9.18 -10.99 8.68
CA ILE A 145 -10.56 -11.43 8.39
C ILE A 145 -11.57 -10.48 9.05
N MET A 146 -11.42 -10.20 10.35
CA MET A 146 -12.32 -9.30 11.07
C MET A 146 -12.27 -7.88 10.51
N MET A 147 -11.09 -7.32 10.25
CA MET A 147 -10.96 -5.98 9.66
C MET A 147 -11.67 -5.85 8.31
N LEU A 148 -11.59 -6.88 7.46
CA LEU A 148 -12.29 -6.89 6.17
C LEU A 148 -13.80 -7.04 6.35
N LEU A 149 -14.26 -7.93 7.23
CA LEU A 149 -15.70 -8.18 7.47
C LEU A 149 -16.40 -7.04 8.20
N GLU A 150 -15.69 -6.27 9.03
CA GLU A 150 -16.22 -5.09 9.71
C GLU A 150 -16.27 -3.86 8.81
N HIS A 151 -15.60 -3.88 7.66
CA HIS A 151 -15.58 -2.75 6.74
C HIS A 151 -16.95 -2.59 6.04
N PRO A 152 -17.60 -1.41 6.07
CA PRO A 152 -18.98 -1.23 5.62
C PRO A 152 -19.24 -1.64 4.16
N ASP A 153 -18.23 -1.48 3.29
CA ASP A 153 -18.33 -1.79 1.86
C ASP A 153 -18.06 -3.26 1.51
N ILE A 154 -17.74 -4.14 2.46
CA ILE A 154 -17.40 -5.55 2.18
C ILE A 154 -18.57 -6.31 1.55
N LYS A 155 -18.29 -7.05 0.48
CA LYS A 155 -19.24 -7.95 -0.18
C LYS A 155 -19.07 -9.35 0.38
N THR A 156 -19.86 -9.68 1.40
CA THR A 156 -19.81 -10.99 2.09
C THR A 156 -20.68 -12.08 1.45
N SER A 157 -21.47 -11.74 0.43
CA SER A 157 -22.29 -12.72 -0.29
C SER A 157 -21.57 -13.22 -1.55
N PRO A 158 -21.52 -14.54 -1.83
CA PRO A 158 -21.54 -14.95 -3.22
C PRO A 158 -22.85 -14.38 -3.78
N SER A 159 -22.78 -13.56 -4.82
CA SER A 159 -23.98 -13.04 -5.48
C SER A 159 -24.74 -14.19 -6.13
N THR A 160 -25.48 -14.99 -5.35
CA THR A 160 -26.62 -15.75 -5.85
C THR A 160 -27.73 -14.75 -6.12
N SER A 161 -27.60 -14.05 -7.26
CA SER A 161 -28.78 -13.58 -7.97
C SER A 161 -29.49 -14.82 -8.53
N HIS A 162 -30.21 -15.53 -7.66
CA HIS A 162 -31.41 -16.21 -8.08
C HIS A 162 -32.45 -15.11 -8.24
N SER A 163 -32.58 -14.61 -9.46
CA SER A 163 -33.69 -13.75 -9.85
C SER A 163 -34.22 -14.25 -11.20
N ASN A 164 -35.29 -15.03 -11.05
CA ASN A 164 -36.32 -15.49 -11.98
C ASN A 164 -35.95 -16.46 -13.11
#